data_AF-A0A4Q3CR85-F1
#
_entry.id   AF-A0A4Q3CR85-F1
#
_cell.length_a   1.000
_cell.length_b   1.000
_cell.length_c   1.000
_cell.angle_alpha   90.00
_cell.angle_beta   90.00
_cell.angle_gamma   90.00
#
_symmetry.space_group_name_H-M   'P 1'
#
loop_
_entity.id
_entity.type
_entity.pdbx_description
1 polymer ?
#
loop_
_entity_poly.entity_id
_entity_poly.type
_entity_poly.pdbx_seq_one_letter_code
_entity_poly.pdbx_strand_id
1 'polypeptide(L)' 'LTILSAVASFVLARLAGLIVPMRVDSEAEHDGLDLTSHGERAYEFD' A
#
# COMPACT_ATOMS: atom_id res chain seq x y z
N LEU A 1 15.04 11.47 -18.10
CA LEU A 1 13.99 10.44 -17.82
C LEU A 1 13.46 10.54 -16.40
N THR A 2 14.34 10.65 -15.39
CA THR A 2 13.98 10.69 -13.95
C THR A 2 12.94 11.73 -13.56
N ILE A 3 13.01 12.95 -14.11
CA ILE A 3 12.04 14.02 -13.80
C ILE A 3 10.66 13.68 -14.38
N LEU A 4 10.61 13.21 -15.62
CA LEU A 4 9.37 12.80 -16.26
C LEU A 4 8.72 11.63 -15.50
N SER A 5 9.50 10.60 -15.14
CA SER A 5 8.97 9.46 -14.39
C SER A 5 8.50 9.87 -12.99
N ALA A 6 9.22 10.76 -12.30
CA ALA A 6 8.79 11.27 -10.99
C ALA A 6 7.46 12.05 -11.08
N VAL A 7 7.34 12.95 -12.05
CA VAL A 7 6.11 13.75 -12.25
C VAL A 7 4.95 12.86 -12.68
N ALA A 8 5.16 11.94 -13.62
CA ALA A 8 4.14 11.01 -14.07
C ALA A 8 3.65 10.12 -12.91
N SER A 9 4.57 9.54 -12.13
CA SER A 9 4.20 8.72 -10.96
C SER A 9 3.43 9.52 -9.91
N PHE A 10 3.84 10.77 -9.64
CA PHE A 10 3.11 11.64 -8.72
C PHE A 10 1.66 11.89 -9.17
N VAL A 11 1.47 12.24 -10.44
CA VAL A 11 0.13 12.48 -11.00
C VAL A 11 -0.72 11.21 -10.96
N LEU A 12 -0.16 10.07 -11.39
CA LEU A 12 -0.89 8.80 -11.40
C LEU A 12 -1.29 8.35 -9.99
N ALA A 13 -0.36 8.41 -9.02
CA ALA A 13 -0.66 8.08 -7.63
C ALA A 13 -1.74 9.01 -7.07
N ARG A 14 -1.68 10.31 -7.39
CA ARG A 14 -2.69 11.27 -6.92
C ARG A 14 -4.06 10.99 -7.50
N LEU A 15 -4.15 10.64 -8.78
CA LEU A 15 -5.42 10.30 -9.44
C LEU A 15 -5.97 8.96 -8.91
N ALA A 16 -5.11 7.95 -8.74
CA ALA A 16 -5.49 6.68 -8.14
C ALA A 16 -6.04 6.87 -6.72
N GLY A 17 -5.40 7.71 -5.90
CA GLY A 17 -5.85 8.03 -4.55
C GLY A 17 -7.20 8.76 -4.44
N LEU A 18 -7.73 9.30 -5.54
CA LEU A 18 -9.09 9.85 -5.58
C LEU A 18 -10.16 8.78 -5.86
N ILE A 19 -9.77 7.66 -6.47
CA ILE A 19 -10.69 6.59 -6.90
C ILE A 19 -10.64 5.41 -5.93
N VAL A 20 -9.44 5.06 -5.46
CA VAL A 20 -9.21 3.94 -4.54
C VAL A 20 -8.43 4.40 -3.30
N PRO A 21 -8.78 3.90 -2.10
CA PRO A 21 -7.98 4.14 -0.91
C PRO A 21 -6.64 3.40 -1.05
N MET A 22 -5.56 4.15 -1.29
CA MET A 22 -4.22 3.56 -1.50
C MET A 22 -3.52 3.13 -0.19
N ARG A 23 -4.02 3.58 0.96
CA ARG A 23 -3.48 3.23 2.28
C ARG A 23 -4.58 2.50 3.06
N VAL A 24 -4.18 1.43 3.73
CA VAL A 24 -5.04 0.70 4.67
C VAL A 24 -5.31 1.54 5.92
N ASP A 25 -6.28 1.15 6.73
CA ASP A 25 -6.54 1.80 8.01
C ASP A 25 -5.41 1.55 9.02
N SER A 26 -5.42 2.30 10.12
CA SER A 26 -4.34 2.27 11.12
C SER A 26 -4.24 0.95 11.90
N GLU A 27 -5.35 0.23 12.07
CA GLU A 27 -5.36 -1.05 12.76
C GLU A 27 -4.73 -2.11 11.86
N ALA A 28 -5.13 -2.17 10.59
CA ALA A 28 -4.51 -3.05 9.61
C ALA A 28 -3.01 -2.78 9.38
N GLU A 29 -2.60 -1.51 9.45
CA GLU A 29 -1.18 -1.12 9.39
C GLU A 29 -0.40 -1.56 10.64
N HIS A 30 -1.05 -1.59 11.81
CA HIS A 30 -0.44 -2.02 13.07
C HIS A 30 -0.32 -3.55 13.17
N ASP A 31 -1.39 -4.25 12.82
CA ASP A 31 -1.49 -5.71 12.92
C ASP A 31 -0.78 -6.44 11.78
N GLY A 32 -0.55 -5.74 10.66
CA GLY A 32 0.17 -6.24 9.49
C GLY A 32 -0.74 -6.78 8.39
N LEU A 33 -0.34 -6.56 7.14
CA LEU A 33 -1.16 -6.90 5.96
C LEU A 33 -1.17 -8.40 5.64
N ASP A 34 -0.16 -9.15 6.11
CA ASP A 34 -0.16 -10.61 6.00
C ASP A 34 -1.38 -11.18 6.75
N LEU A 35 -1.61 -10.70 7.98
CA LEU A 35 -2.77 -11.08 8.78
C LEU A 35 -4.07 -10.45 8.26
N THR A 36 -4.08 -9.13 8.08
CA THR A 36 -5.34 -8.41 7.82
C THR A 36 -5.84 -8.46 6.39
N SER A 37 -4.96 -8.63 5.40
CA SER A 37 -5.33 -8.69 3.97
C SER A 37 -5.20 -10.09 3.36
N HIS A 38 -4.27 -10.91 3.86
CA HIS A 38 -3.98 -12.23 3.30
C HIS A 38 -4.41 -13.39 4.22
N GLY A 39 -4.68 -13.13 5.50
CA GLY A 39 -5.09 -14.15 6.47
C GLY A 39 -3.98 -15.12 6.86
N GLU A 40 -2.72 -14.77 6.61
CA GLU A 40 -1.55 -15.62 6.83
C GLU A 40 -0.52 -14.97 7.76
N ARG A 41 0.39 -15.78 8.29
CA ARG A 41 1.59 -15.30 9.01
C ARG A 41 2.79 -15.70 8.19
N ALA A 42 3.59 -14.74 7.71
CA ALA A 42 4.75 -15.05 6.87
C ALA A 42 5.77 -15.96 7.57
N TYR A 43 5.91 -15.83 8.89
CA TYR A 43 6.77 -16.68 9.70
C TYR A 43 6.04 -17.12 10.97
N GLU A 44 5.92 -18.44 11.15
CA GLU A 44 5.62 -19.06 12.44
C GLU A 44 6.94 -19.64 12.98
N PHE A 45 7.43 -19.04 14.06
CA PHE A 45 8.53 -19.60 14.82
C PHE A 45 7.92 -20.54 15.87
N ASP A 46 7.75 -21.80 15.49
CA ASP A 46 7.67 -22.93 16.43
C ASP A 46 9.08 -23.28 16.93
#